data_AF-A0A0J8C848-F1
#
_entry.id   AF-A0A0J8C848-F1
#
_cell.length_a   1.000
_cell.length_b   1.000
_cell.length_c   1.000
_cell.angle_alpha   90.00
_cell.angle_beta   90.00
_cell.angle_gamma   90.00
#
_symmetry.space_group_name_H-M   'P 1'
#
loop_
_entity.id
_entity.type
_entity.pdbx_description
1 polymer ?
#
loop_
_entity_poly.entity_id
_entity_poly.type
_entity_poly.pdbx_seq_one_letter_code
_entity_poly.pdbx_strand_id
1 'polypeptide(L)'
;MALTRRAVLLSAGALGAGAALSGVLTGPATAAEPGPATDSKWTARRSDNGWAIDPDALDSFRVEGSPATVRLHRAASAVLLHVARRWHYEVVPLHSSRDVQGHRTDRAVRAAYESNYLSGSAIALLGAGDGLWPHQEAIVRDILADCGGVVRWGADLSPAAACHFQIDVGPDAKPFTQLTKALRDGAVHHNGPRPGAVDDPAAPKRRAEARRLARAQSKN
;
A
#
# COMPACT_ATOMS: atom_id res chain seq x y z
N MET A 1 -36.90 -3.27 12.29
CA MET A 1 -37.40 -1.93 12.65
C MET A 1 -36.42 -0.93 12.08
N ALA A 2 -36.80 -0.28 10.97
CA ALA A 2 -35.93 0.61 10.21
C ALA A 2 -35.69 1.92 10.96
N LEU A 3 -34.44 2.36 11.06
CA LEU A 3 -34.09 3.69 11.56
C LEU A 3 -33.48 4.49 10.41
N THR A 4 -34.34 5.30 9.82
CA THR A 4 -34.09 6.27 8.76
C THR A 4 -33.35 7.48 9.33
N ARG A 5 -32.38 7.99 8.56
CA ARG A 5 -31.53 9.12 8.89
C ARG A 5 -32.33 10.43 9.00
N ARG A 6 -32.32 11.03 10.20
CA ARG A 6 -32.56 12.46 10.50
C ARG A 6 -31.16 13.08 10.75
N ALA A 7 -30.84 14.33 10.44
CA ALA A 7 -31.57 15.47 9.93
C ALA A 7 -30.53 16.56 9.57
N VAL A 8 -30.85 17.34 8.54
CA VAL A 8 -30.78 18.81 8.50
C VAL A 8 -29.44 19.49 8.82
N LEU A 9 -28.90 20.18 7.82
CA LEU A 9 -28.59 21.61 7.92
C LEU A 9 -28.92 22.29 6.58
N LEU A 10 -30.07 22.97 6.58
CA LEU A 10 -30.53 23.94 5.60
C LEU A 10 -30.29 25.32 6.21
N SER A 11 -29.55 26.18 5.51
CA SER A 11 -29.67 27.66 5.57
C SER A 11 -28.55 28.28 4.71
N ALA A 12 -28.71 29.37 3.96
CA ALA A 12 -29.82 30.12 3.35
C ALA A 12 -29.16 31.34 2.67
N GLY A 13 -29.79 31.87 1.61
CA GLY A 13 -29.62 33.26 1.15
C GLY A 13 -28.57 33.48 0.04
N ALA A 14 -28.76 34.35 -0.94
CA ALA A 14 -29.86 35.25 -1.28
C ALA A 14 -29.74 35.62 -2.78
N LEU A 15 -30.89 35.82 -3.44
CA LEU A 15 -30.94 36.40 -4.78
C LEU A 15 -30.68 37.91 -4.69
N GLY A 16 -29.64 38.38 -5.37
CA GLY A 16 -29.34 39.80 -5.55
C GLY A 16 -28.95 40.08 -6.99
N ALA A 17 -29.76 40.86 -7.69
CA ALA A 17 -29.42 41.42 -9.00
C ALA A 17 -28.62 42.72 -8.81
N GLY A 18 -27.50 42.88 -9.53
CA GLY A 18 -26.72 44.11 -9.52
C GLY A 18 -25.39 44.05 -10.28
N ALA A 19 -25.34 44.77 -11.41
CA ALA A 19 -24.25 45.46 -12.12
C ALA A 19 -22.81 44.87 -12.24
N ALA A 20 -22.27 45.09 -13.45
CA ALA A 20 -20.99 44.65 -14.00
C ALA A 20 -19.72 45.10 -13.25
N LEU A 21 -18.76 44.18 -13.15
CA LEU A 21 -17.31 44.44 -13.14
C LEU A 21 -16.58 43.25 -13.80
N SER A 22 -15.68 43.56 -14.74
CA SER A 22 -14.78 42.62 -15.41
C SER A 22 -13.90 41.88 -14.40
N GLY A 23 -13.91 40.55 -14.43
CA GLY A 23 -13.05 39.70 -13.60
C GLY A 23 -12.88 38.33 -14.25
N VAL A 24 -11.63 37.91 -14.40
CA VAL A 24 -11.19 36.63 -14.98
C VAL A 24 -11.99 35.46 -14.36
N LEU A 25 -12.75 34.75 -15.18
CA LEU A 25 -13.51 33.57 -14.76
C LEU A 25 -12.54 32.40 -14.52
N THR A 26 -12.17 32.16 -13.27
CA THR A 26 -11.73 30.83 -12.82
C THR A 26 -12.96 29.94 -12.79
N GLY A 27 -13.16 29.16 -13.85
CA GLY A 27 -14.23 28.15 -13.91
C GLY A 27 -14.08 27.10 -12.80
N PRO A 28 -15.17 26.55 -12.27
CA PRO A 28 -15.10 25.49 -11.28
C PRO A 28 -14.39 24.28 -11.91
N ALA A 29 -13.38 23.75 -11.19
CA ALA A 29 -12.76 22.49 -11.55
C ALA A 29 -13.83 21.39 -11.46
N THR A 30 -14.28 20.90 -12.61
CA THR A 30 -15.13 19.71 -12.67
C THR A 30 -14.28 18.52 -12.19
N ALA A 31 -14.69 17.92 -11.08
CA ALA A 31 -14.14 16.64 -10.67
C ALA A 31 -14.55 15.62 -11.74
N ALA A 32 -13.58 15.04 -12.44
CA ALA A 32 -13.84 13.99 -13.40
C ALA A 32 -14.57 12.84 -12.68
N GLU A 33 -15.78 12.51 -13.14
CA GLU A 33 -16.47 11.33 -12.66
C GLU A 33 -15.61 10.10 -12.97
N PRO A 34 -15.38 9.19 -11.99
CA PRO A 34 -14.69 7.95 -12.27
C PRO A 34 -15.52 7.17 -13.31
N GLY A 35 -14.94 6.98 -14.50
CA GLY A 35 -15.52 6.13 -15.53
C GLY A 35 -15.80 4.73 -14.99
N PRO A 36 -16.74 3.97 -15.59
CA PRO A 36 -17.13 2.66 -15.11
C PRO A 36 -15.89 1.75 -15.05
N ALA A 37 -15.55 1.30 -13.83
CA ALA A 37 -14.55 0.27 -13.64
C ALA A 37 -15.08 -1.00 -14.33
N THR A 38 -14.51 -1.36 -15.47
CA THR A 38 -14.80 -2.64 -16.09
C THR A 38 -14.04 -3.70 -15.30
N ASP A 39 -14.75 -4.50 -14.52
CA ASP A 39 -14.17 -5.67 -13.87
C ASP A 39 -13.67 -6.62 -14.95
N SER A 40 -12.37 -6.58 -15.22
CA SER A 40 -11.74 -7.42 -16.22
C SER A 40 -11.25 -8.71 -15.56
N LYS A 41 -11.50 -9.86 -16.20
CA LYS A 41 -11.04 -11.15 -15.67
C LYS A 41 -9.57 -11.37 -16.05
N TRP A 42 -8.69 -11.51 -15.07
CA TRP A 42 -7.26 -11.82 -15.30
C TRP A 42 -7.06 -13.25 -15.79
N THR A 43 -6.67 -13.41 -17.06
CA THR A 43 -6.50 -14.72 -17.71
C THR A 43 -5.06 -15.22 -17.72
N ALA A 44 -4.08 -14.35 -17.49
CA ALA A 44 -2.67 -14.74 -17.52
C ALA A 44 -2.32 -15.71 -16.37
N ARG A 45 -1.28 -16.52 -16.61
CA ARG A 45 -0.69 -17.42 -15.61
C ARG A 45 0.31 -16.74 -14.68
N ARG A 46 0.72 -15.51 -15.02
CA ARG A 46 1.56 -14.66 -14.19
C ARG A 46 0.77 -13.41 -13.79
N SER A 47 1.09 -12.86 -12.62
CA SER A 47 0.62 -11.54 -12.22
C SER A 47 1.40 -10.45 -12.95
N ASP A 48 0.93 -9.21 -12.82
CA ASP A 48 1.48 -8.03 -13.48
C ASP A 48 2.97 -7.82 -13.19
N ASN A 49 3.40 -8.06 -11.96
CA ASN A 49 4.82 -8.02 -11.56
C ASN A 49 5.64 -9.26 -11.98
N GLY A 50 5.08 -10.15 -12.80
CA GLY A 50 5.77 -11.30 -13.39
C GLY A 50 5.81 -12.57 -12.52
N TRP A 51 5.20 -12.58 -11.35
CA TRP A 51 5.18 -13.75 -10.46
C TRP A 51 4.18 -14.81 -10.94
N ALA A 52 4.53 -16.10 -10.80
CA ALA A 52 3.63 -17.19 -11.17
C ALA A 52 2.40 -17.23 -10.25
N ILE A 53 1.23 -17.44 -10.82
CA ILE A 53 -0.01 -17.69 -10.06
C ILE A 53 -0.08 -19.20 -9.81
N ASP A 54 0.51 -19.62 -8.70
CA ASP A 54 0.62 -21.01 -8.29
C ASP A 54 0.11 -21.19 -6.84
N PRO A 55 -1.03 -21.87 -6.64
CA PRO A 55 -1.58 -22.13 -5.31
C PRO A 55 -0.63 -22.90 -4.38
N ASP A 56 0.24 -23.74 -4.95
CA ASP A 56 1.16 -24.58 -4.17
C ASP A 56 2.30 -23.75 -3.60
N ALA A 57 2.63 -22.60 -4.20
CA ALA A 57 3.66 -21.69 -3.72
C ALA A 57 3.23 -20.80 -2.54
N LEU A 58 1.98 -20.91 -2.10
CA LEU A 58 1.39 -20.06 -1.06
C LEU A 58 1.45 -20.70 0.32
N ASP A 59 1.54 -19.87 1.35
CA ASP A 59 1.43 -20.30 2.74
C ASP A 59 0.81 -19.20 3.62
N SER A 60 0.37 -19.56 4.82
CA SER A 60 -0.20 -18.64 5.80
C SER A 60 0.86 -18.20 6.82
N PHE A 61 1.00 -16.90 6.99
CA PHE A 61 1.99 -16.31 7.87
C PHE A 61 1.34 -15.37 8.88
N ARG A 62 1.79 -15.43 10.13
CA ARG A 62 1.42 -14.46 11.15
C ARG A 62 2.26 -13.20 10.98
N VAL A 63 1.63 -12.03 11.06
CA VAL A 63 2.35 -10.76 11.15
C VAL A 63 2.88 -10.61 12.59
N GLU A 64 4.20 -10.61 12.73
CA GLU A 64 4.89 -10.49 14.02
C GLU A 64 4.39 -9.28 14.82
N GLY A 65 4.20 -9.46 16.12
CA GLY A 65 3.66 -8.41 17.00
C GLY A 65 2.15 -8.28 17.02
N SER A 66 1.45 -8.87 16.03
CA SER A 66 0.01 -8.74 15.87
C SER A 66 -0.72 -10.10 15.99
N PRO A 67 -2.06 -10.11 16.13
CA PRO A 67 -2.88 -11.31 15.96
C PRO A 67 -3.21 -11.60 14.48
N ALA A 68 -2.83 -10.73 13.54
CA ALA A 68 -3.20 -10.86 12.14
C ALA A 68 -2.42 -11.99 11.43
N THR A 69 -3.12 -12.73 10.58
CA THR A 69 -2.56 -13.77 9.70
C THR A 69 -2.91 -13.45 8.25
N VAL A 70 -1.96 -13.66 7.35
CA VAL A 70 -2.09 -13.36 5.92
C VAL A 70 -1.52 -14.49 5.08
N ARG A 71 -2.19 -14.83 3.98
CA ARG A 71 -1.71 -15.82 3.01
C ARG A 71 -0.87 -15.12 1.93
N LEU A 72 0.36 -15.56 1.72
CA LEU A 72 1.32 -14.93 0.80
C LEU A 72 2.12 -16.00 0.03
N HIS A 73 2.78 -15.59 -1.04
CA HIS A 73 3.78 -16.42 -1.71
C HIS A 73 4.97 -16.66 -0.76
N ARG A 74 5.41 -17.91 -0.62
CA ARG A 74 6.49 -18.27 0.32
C ARG A 74 7.75 -17.43 0.13
N ALA A 75 8.22 -17.27 -1.11
CA ALA A 75 9.38 -16.43 -1.40
C ALA A 75 9.18 -14.94 -1.08
N ALA A 76 7.99 -14.36 -1.32
CA ALA A 76 7.72 -12.94 -1.05
C ALA A 76 7.46 -12.64 0.44
N SER A 77 7.11 -13.66 1.21
CA SER A 77 6.64 -13.53 2.60
C SER A 77 7.59 -12.72 3.49
N ALA A 78 8.89 -12.97 3.45
CA ALA A 78 9.86 -12.27 4.31
C ALA A 78 9.82 -10.74 4.12
N VAL A 79 9.75 -10.29 2.87
CA VAL A 79 9.72 -8.86 2.52
C VAL A 79 8.36 -8.25 2.87
N LEU A 80 7.25 -8.90 2.49
CA LEU A 80 5.91 -8.36 2.74
C LEU A 80 5.55 -8.38 4.24
N LEU A 81 6.03 -9.36 5.01
CA LEU A 81 5.87 -9.40 6.46
C LEU A 81 6.73 -8.34 7.15
N HIS A 82 7.92 -8.01 6.62
CA HIS A 82 8.69 -6.87 7.12
C HIS A 82 7.89 -5.56 7.00
N VAL A 83 7.27 -5.32 5.84
CA VAL A 83 6.39 -4.15 5.62
C VAL A 83 5.21 -4.17 6.58
N ALA A 84 4.50 -5.30 6.69
CA ALA A 84 3.33 -5.43 7.57
C ALA A 84 3.67 -5.22 9.05
N ARG A 85 4.82 -5.74 9.50
CA ARG A 85 5.31 -5.57 10.88
C ARG A 85 5.62 -4.10 11.18
N ARG A 86 6.38 -3.43 10.30
CA ARG A 86 6.69 -2.00 10.43
C ARG A 86 5.41 -1.15 10.42
N TRP A 87 4.47 -1.44 9.53
CA TRP A 87 3.16 -0.78 9.50
C TRP A 87 2.41 -0.94 10.83
N HIS A 88 2.34 -2.16 11.37
CA HIS A 88 1.66 -2.44 12.64
C HIS A 88 2.23 -1.63 13.80
N TYR A 89 3.56 -1.50 13.87
CA TYR A 89 4.23 -0.81 14.98
C TYR A 89 4.30 0.72 14.82
N GLU A 90 4.39 1.22 13.60
CA GLU A 90 4.78 2.62 13.36
C GLU A 90 3.72 3.44 12.60
N VAL A 91 2.79 2.77 11.92
CA VAL A 91 1.79 3.45 11.08
C VAL A 91 0.39 3.30 11.67
N VAL A 92 -0.16 2.09 11.62
CA VAL A 92 -1.48 1.76 12.13
C VAL A 92 -1.49 0.32 12.66
N PRO A 93 -1.89 0.08 13.92
CA PRO A 93 -1.97 -1.26 14.47
C PRO A 93 -2.95 -2.16 13.72
N LEU A 94 -2.45 -3.30 13.25
CA LEU A 94 -3.27 -4.43 12.81
C LEU A 94 -3.87 -5.17 14.03
N HIS A 95 -5.18 -5.09 14.21
CA HIS A 95 -5.90 -5.68 15.34
C HIS A 95 -6.45 -7.08 15.05
N SER A 96 -6.56 -7.46 13.78
CA SER A 96 -7.10 -8.74 13.36
C SER A 96 -6.68 -9.09 11.93
N SER A 97 -6.92 -10.33 11.51
CA SER A 97 -6.74 -10.74 10.11
C SER A 97 -7.68 -10.02 9.12
N ARG A 98 -8.65 -9.23 9.60
CA ARG A 98 -9.48 -8.37 8.72
C ARG A 98 -8.75 -7.09 8.31
N ASP A 99 -7.69 -6.73 9.03
CA ASP A 99 -6.89 -5.53 8.77
C ASP A 99 -5.77 -5.81 7.76
N VAL A 100 -5.70 -7.03 7.22
CA VAL A 100 -4.71 -7.44 6.25
C VAL A 100 -5.33 -8.30 5.16
N GLN A 101 -5.04 -7.97 3.91
CA GLN A 101 -5.44 -8.75 2.76
C GLN A 101 -4.19 -9.21 2.01
N GLY A 102 -4.05 -10.52 1.80
CA GLY A 102 -2.99 -11.10 0.99
C GLY A 102 -3.56 -11.77 -0.25
N HIS A 103 -3.19 -13.03 -0.45
CA HIS A 103 -3.63 -13.82 -1.58
C HIS A 103 -5.16 -13.90 -1.70
N ARG A 104 -5.66 -13.78 -2.94
CA ARG A 104 -7.07 -13.99 -3.30
C ARG A 104 -7.17 -14.90 -4.54
N THR A 105 -8.27 -15.65 -4.64
CA THR A 105 -8.52 -16.55 -5.78
C THR A 105 -9.40 -15.91 -6.86
N ASP A 106 -10.16 -14.88 -6.52
CA ASP A 106 -10.99 -14.16 -7.49
C ASP A 106 -10.10 -13.44 -8.50
N ARG A 107 -10.30 -13.74 -9.79
CA ARG A 107 -9.54 -13.19 -10.91
C ARG A 107 -10.12 -11.91 -11.47
N ALA A 108 -11.22 -11.38 -10.93
CA ALA A 108 -11.68 -10.04 -11.28
C ALA A 108 -10.65 -9.00 -10.81
N VAL A 109 -10.12 -8.19 -11.72
CA VAL A 109 -9.17 -7.10 -11.43
C VAL A 109 -9.70 -5.81 -12.03
N ARG A 110 -9.61 -4.73 -11.24
CA ARG A 110 -9.94 -3.36 -11.67
C ARG A 110 -8.71 -2.61 -12.16
N ALA A 111 -7.53 -3.00 -11.67
CA ALA A 111 -6.23 -2.53 -12.15
C ALA A 111 -5.27 -3.71 -12.28
N ALA A 112 -4.32 -3.64 -13.22
CA ALA A 112 -3.41 -4.75 -13.51
C ALA A 112 -2.62 -5.21 -12.26
N TYR A 113 -2.17 -4.26 -11.43
CA TYR A 113 -1.45 -4.54 -10.19
C TYR A 113 -2.26 -5.37 -9.18
N GLU A 114 -3.59 -5.36 -9.25
CA GLU A 114 -4.43 -6.20 -8.37
C GLU A 114 -4.28 -7.69 -8.67
N SER A 115 -3.74 -8.06 -9.83
CA SER A 115 -3.36 -9.43 -10.13
C SER A 115 -2.21 -9.94 -9.26
N ASN A 116 -1.42 -9.06 -8.63
CA ASN A 116 -0.32 -9.44 -7.74
C ASN A 116 -0.82 -10.10 -6.44
N TYR A 117 -2.09 -9.89 -6.07
CA TYR A 117 -2.74 -10.68 -5.03
C TYR A 117 -2.99 -12.14 -5.47
N LEU A 118 -3.16 -12.43 -6.76
CA LEU A 118 -3.37 -13.80 -7.25
C LEU A 118 -2.11 -14.65 -7.08
N SER A 119 -0.93 -14.05 -7.24
CA SER A 119 0.34 -14.73 -7.02
C SER A 119 0.77 -14.71 -5.55
N GLY A 120 0.08 -13.97 -4.68
CA GLY A 120 0.48 -13.77 -3.28
C GLY A 120 1.73 -12.88 -3.12
N SER A 121 2.06 -12.07 -4.13
CA SER A 121 3.21 -11.16 -4.18
C SER A 121 2.84 -9.71 -3.83
N ALA A 122 1.61 -9.49 -3.36
CA ALA A 122 1.11 -8.22 -2.86
C ALA A 122 0.33 -8.40 -1.54
N ILE A 123 0.26 -7.32 -0.77
CA ILE A 123 -0.44 -7.23 0.50
C ILE A 123 -1.16 -5.89 0.59
N ALA A 124 -2.37 -5.89 1.14
CA ALA A 124 -3.10 -4.70 1.51
C ALA A 124 -3.14 -4.60 3.04
N LEU A 125 -2.76 -3.45 3.58
CA LEU A 125 -2.76 -3.16 5.02
C LEU A 125 -3.89 -2.18 5.29
N LEU A 126 -5.00 -2.73 5.76
CA LEU A 126 -6.25 -2.03 6.01
C LEU A 126 -6.22 -1.51 7.45
N GLY A 127 -6.87 -0.38 7.71
CA GLY A 127 -6.94 0.19 9.08
C GLY A 127 -6.67 1.68 9.15
N ALA A 128 -6.13 2.29 8.09
CA ALA A 128 -5.93 3.73 8.00
C ALA A 128 -7.23 4.55 7.86
N GLY A 129 -8.41 3.92 7.84
CA GLY A 129 -9.68 4.64 7.74
C GLY A 129 -9.81 5.49 6.48
N ASP A 130 -9.89 6.80 6.64
CA ASP A 130 -10.02 7.82 5.60
C ASP A 130 -8.70 8.19 4.90
N GLY A 131 -7.56 7.67 5.35
CA GLY A 131 -6.26 7.84 4.70
C GLY A 131 -5.10 7.90 5.69
N LEU A 132 -3.88 8.08 5.17
CA LEU A 132 -2.71 8.27 6.00
C LEU A 132 -2.49 9.76 6.29
N TRP A 133 -2.15 10.07 7.54
CA TRP A 133 -1.66 11.40 7.87
C TRP A 133 -0.25 11.62 7.31
N PRO A 134 0.19 12.87 7.06
CA PRO A 134 1.49 13.14 6.44
C PRO A 134 2.70 12.50 7.17
N HIS A 135 2.63 12.39 8.49
CA HIS A 135 3.69 11.72 9.26
C HIS A 135 3.68 10.19 9.08
N GLN A 136 2.50 9.58 8.96
CA GLN A 136 2.36 8.16 8.64
C GLN A 136 2.83 7.87 7.23
N GLU A 137 2.51 8.75 6.26
CA GLU A 137 3.06 8.64 4.91
C GLU A 137 4.60 8.70 4.93
N ALA A 138 5.19 9.62 5.71
CA ALA A 138 6.64 9.69 5.84
C ALA A 138 7.26 8.39 6.38
N ILE A 139 6.61 7.74 7.34
CA ILE A 139 7.00 6.43 7.86
C ILE A 139 6.84 5.35 6.78
N VAL A 140 5.76 5.36 5.99
CA VAL A 140 5.60 4.44 4.86
C VAL A 140 6.74 4.63 3.85
N ARG A 141 7.10 5.87 3.51
CA ARG A 141 8.23 6.15 2.62
C ARG A 141 9.56 5.63 3.16
N ASP A 142 9.75 5.70 4.47
CA ASP A 142 10.90 5.14 5.16
C ASP A 142 10.94 3.60 5.10
N ILE A 143 9.80 2.93 5.29
CA ILE A 143 9.67 1.47 5.10
C ILE A 143 10.06 1.05 3.68
N LEU A 144 9.63 1.81 2.67
CA LEU A 144 10.01 1.54 1.27
C LEU A 144 11.53 1.73 1.06
N ALA A 145 12.14 2.71 1.73
CA ALA A 145 13.58 2.96 1.67
C ALA A 145 14.37 1.77 2.23
N ASP A 146 13.92 1.19 3.35
CA ASP A 146 14.50 -0.06 3.91
C ASP A 146 14.40 -1.22 2.92
N CYS A 147 13.34 -1.26 2.10
CA CYS A 147 13.18 -2.26 1.06
C CYS A 147 14.02 -1.98 -0.20
N GLY A 148 14.74 -0.86 -0.29
CA GLY A 148 15.66 -0.56 -1.39
C GLY A 148 15.03 -0.56 -2.78
N GLY A 149 13.72 -0.29 -2.88
CA GLY A 149 12.96 -0.32 -4.15
C GLY A 149 12.46 -1.70 -4.58
N VAL A 150 12.63 -2.75 -3.76
CA VAL A 150 12.02 -4.07 -3.99
C VAL A 150 10.50 -4.04 -3.80
N VAL A 151 10.00 -3.10 -3.00
CA VAL A 151 8.58 -2.89 -2.75
C VAL A 151 8.13 -1.58 -3.36
N ARG A 152 6.94 -1.58 -3.95
CA ARG A 152 6.24 -0.39 -4.43
C ARG A 152 4.96 -0.17 -3.66
N TRP A 153 4.66 1.09 -3.40
CA TRP A 153 3.45 1.51 -2.69
C TRP A 153 2.36 1.92 -3.67
N GLY A 154 1.15 1.44 -3.40
CA GLY A 154 -0.03 1.67 -4.23
C GLY A 154 -0.43 3.14 -4.36
N ALA A 155 -0.05 4.01 -3.43
CA ALA A 155 -0.30 5.45 -3.59
C ALA A 155 0.48 6.07 -4.77
N ASP A 156 1.56 5.42 -5.23
CA ASP A 156 2.32 5.82 -6.43
C ASP A 156 1.85 5.11 -7.70
N LEU A 157 0.76 4.34 -7.63
CA LEU A 157 0.16 3.65 -8.77
C LEU A 157 -0.97 4.47 -9.38
N SER A 158 -1.35 4.08 -10.59
CA SER A 158 -2.56 4.57 -11.25
C SER A 158 -3.48 3.38 -11.57
N PRO A 159 -4.70 3.32 -11.00
CA PRO A 159 -5.23 4.19 -9.96
C PRO A 159 -4.49 4.03 -8.63
N ALA A 160 -4.47 5.09 -7.82
CA ALA A 160 -3.82 5.08 -6.52
C ALA A 160 -4.57 4.21 -5.50
N ALA A 161 -3.82 3.45 -4.70
CA ALA A 161 -4.34 2.58 -3.64
C ALA A 161 -3.43 2.61 -2.40
N ALA A 162 -3.71 3.51 -1.44
CA ALA A 162 -2.83 3.77 -0.29
C ALA A 162 -2.61 2.56 0.65
N CYS A 163 -3.50 1.57 0.65
CA CYS A 163 -3.32 0.36 1.47
C CYS A 163 -2.49 -0.72 0.77
N HIS A 164 -2.25 -0.60 -0.54
CA HIS A 164 -1.62 -1.65 -1.35
C HIS A 164 -0.10 -1.55 -1.34
N PHE A 165 0.56 -2.70 -1.19
CA PHE A 165 2.00 -2.87 -1.33
C PHE A 165 2.28 -4.10 -2.18
N GLN A 166 3.23 -4.02 -3.09
CA GLN A 166 3.62 -5.13 -3.95
C GLN A 166 5.13 -5.29 -4.04
N ILE A 167 5.59 -6.51 -4.29
CA ILE A 167 6.92 -6.71 -4.83
C ILE A 167 6.98 -6.12 -6.24
N ASP A 168 7.96 -5.26 -6.50
CA ASP A 168 8.08 -4.49 -7.76
C ASP A 168 9.12 -5.08 -8.73
N VAL A 169 9.69 -6.24 -8.37
CA VAL A 169 10.70 -6.95 -9.15
C VAL A 169 10.33 -8.42 -9.29
N GLY A 170 10.89 -9.08 -10.31
CA GLY A 170 10.72 -10.52 -10.49
C GLY A 170 11.34 -11.35 -9.35
N PRO A 171 10.90 -12.61 -9.17
CA PRO A 171 11.35 -13.48 -8.07
C PRO A 171 12.85 -13.77 -8.07
N ASP A 172 13.50 -13.75 -9.24
CA ASP A 172 14.92 -14.04 -9.41
C ASP A 172 15.80 -12.76 -9.43
N ALA A 173 15.20 -11.59 -9.17
CA ALA A 173 15.93 -10.33 -9.19
C ALA A 173 16.97 -10.29 -8.06
N LYS A 174 18.20 -9.89 -8.41
CA LYS A 174 19.31 -9.77 -7.45
C LYS A 174 18.97 -8.89 -6.24
N PRO A 175 18.33 -7.70 -6.39
CA PRO A 175 17.93 -6.88 -5.25
C PRO A 175 16.97 -7.61 -4.30
N PHE A 176 16.00 -8.36 -4.84
CA PHE A 176 15.05 -9.13 -4.04
C PHE A 176 15.72 -10.24 -3.23
N THR A 177 16.62 -10.99 -3.86
CA THR A 177 17.39 -12.05 -3.20
C THR A 177 18.26 -11.50 -2.09
N GLN A 178 18.93 -10.37 -2.33
CA GLN A 178 19.78 -9.70 -1.34
C GLN A 178 18.97 -9.22 -0.13
N LEU A 179 17.82 -8.56 -0.37
CA LEU A 179 16.94 -8.08 0.70
C LEU A 179 16.38 -9.26 1.52
N THR A 180 15.91 -10.31 0.87
CA THR A 180 15.37 -11.50 1.55
C THR A 180 16.43 -12.16 2.43
N LYS A 181 17.68 -12.25 1.95
CA LYS A 181 18.81 -12.74 2.76
C LYS A 181 19.07 -11.84 3.96
N ALA A 182 19.15 -10.53 3.75
CA ALA A 182 19.41 -9.56 4.83
C ALA A 182 18.33 -9.62 5.93
N LEU A 183 17.05 -9.70 5.55
CA LEU A 183 15.94 -9.83 6.49
C LEU A 183 16.00 -11.14 7.28
N ARG A 184 16.38 -12.25 6.63
CA ARG A 184 16.56 -13.55 7.28
C ARG A 184 17.73 -13.53 8.27
N ASP A 185 18.88 -13.02 7.86
CA ASP A 185 20.07 -12.96 8.70
C ASP A 185 19.86 -12.03 9.90
N GLY A 186 19.21 -10.88 9.68
CA GLY A 186 18.84 -9.94 10.74
C GLY A 186 17.89 -10.54 11.78
N ALA A 187 17.00 -11.46 11.38
CA ALA A 187 16.14 -12.20 12.31
C ALA A 187 16.91 -13.23 13.17
N VAL A 188 18.07 -13.70 12.70
CA VAL A 188 18.90 -14.71 13.39
C VAL A 188 19.86 -14.08 14.40
N HIS A 189 20.27 -12.82 14.22
CA HIS A 189 21.28 -12.19 15.09
C HIS A 189 20.67 -11.56 16.35
N HIS A 190 21.03 -12.07 17.53
CA HIS A 190 20.57 -11.58 18.85
C HIS A 190 21.46 -10.45 19.41
N ASN A 191 22.61 -10.19 18.76
CA ASN A 191 23.65 -9.24 19.19
C ASN A 191 23.67 -7.93 18.38
N GLY A 192 22.61 -7.66 17.59
CA GLY A 192 22.40 -6.37 16.90
C GLY A 192 21.44 -5.46 17.69
N PRO A 193 21.00 -4.32 17.11
CA PRO A 193 19.84 -3.59 17.61
C PRO A 193 18.70 -4.59 17.89
N ARG A 194 17.97 -4.42 19.00
CA ARG A 194 16.92 -5.37 19.43
C ARG A 194 16.00 -5.70 18.25
N PRO A 195 15.43 -6.92 18.15
CA PRO A 195 14.37 -7.20 17.19
C PRO A 195 13.30 -6.10 17.26
N GLY A 196 13.10 -5.39 16.15
CA GLY A 196 12.18 -4.25 16.05
C GLY A 196 12.75 -2.87 16.38
N ALA A 197 14.01 -2.76 16.81
CA ALA A 197 14.71 -1.49 16.88
C ALA A 197 15.02 -1.02 15.46
N VAL A 198 14.49 0.14 15.13
CA VAL A 198 14.58 0.76 13.81
C VAL A 198 15.16 2.14 13.97
N ASP A 199 15.96 2.57 13.00
CA ASP A 199 16.46 3.94 12.99
C ASP A 199 15.29 4.92 12.97
N ASP A 200 15.45 6.08 13.62
CA ASP A 200 14.44 7.13 13.62
C ASP A 200 14.06 7.51 12.17
N PRO A 201 12.80 7.30 11.73
CA PRO A 201 12.34 7.69 10.39
C PRO A 201 12.48 9.19 10.12
N ALA A 202 12.50 10.01 11.18
CA ALA A 202 12.73 11.45 11.10
C ALA A 202 14.22 11.82 11.00
N ALA A 203 15.16 10.87 11.01
CA ALA A 203 16.57 11.18 10.81
C ALA A 203 16.80 11.79 9.40
N PRO A 204 17.63 12.84 9.24
CA PRO A 204 17.83 13.50 7.95
C PRO A 204 18.25 12.56 6.82
N LYS A 205 19.13 11.59 7.12
CA LYS A 205 19.61 10.58 6.15
C LYS A 205 18.47 9.71 5.65
N ARG A 206 17.64 9.19 6.56
CA ARG A 206 16.49 8.33 6.26
C ARG A 206 15.49 9.04 5.35
N ARG A 207 15.11 10.27 5.68
CA ARG A 207 14.23 11.09 4.83
C ARG A 207 14.83 11.41 3.46
N ALA A 208 16.15 11.55 3.35
CA ALA A 208 16.81 11.78 2.07
C ALA A 208 16.76 10.52 1.18
N GLU A 209 16.98 9.34 1.77
CA GLU A 209 16.89 8.06 1.09
C GLU A 209 15.46 7.77 0.60
N ALA A 210 14.47 7.95 1.47
CA ALA A 210 13.05 7.83 1.14
C ALA A 210 12.63 8.75 -0.03
N ARG A 211 13.06 10.02 0.00
CA ARG A 211 12.78 10.97 -1.08
C ARG A 211 13.50 10.62 -2.39
N ARG A 212 14.72 10.11 -2.32
CA ARG A 212 15.46 9.66 -3.50
C ARG A 212 14.75 8.47 -4.15
N LEU A 213 14.31 7.51 -3.34
CA LEU A 213 13.59 6.34 -3.82
C LEU A 213 12.26 6.73 -4.47
N ALA A 214 11.44 7.56 -3.82
CA ALA A 214 10.16 8.02 -4.37
C ALA A 214 10.34 8.68 -5.76
N ARG A 215 11.37 9.51 -5.94
CA ARG A 215 11.70 10.13 -7.25
C ARG A 215 12.18 9.13 -8.29
N ALA A 216 12.82 8.03 -7.87
CA ALA A 216 13.26 6.98 -8.79
C ALA A 216 12.06 6.16 -9.27
N GLN A 217 11.16 5.81 -8.34
CA GLN A 217 9.95 5.04 -8.62
C GLN A 217 8.89 5.83 -9.40
N SER A 218 8.86 7.17 -9.29
CA SER A 218 7.93 8.00 -10.07
C SER A 218 8.33 8.19 -11.54
N LYS A 219 9.54 7.78 -11.93
CA LYS A 219 10.05 7.92 -13.32
C LYS A 219 9.87 6.66 -14.16
N ASN A 220 9.39 5.59 -13.54
CA ASN A 220 9.27 4.25 -14.10
C ASN A 220 7.80 3.87 -14.26
#